data_AF-A0AB35RL95-F1
#
_entry.id   AF-A0AB35RL95-F1
#
_cell.length_a   1.000
_cell.length_b   1.000
_cell.length_c   1.000
_cell.angle_alpha   90.00
_cell.angle_beta   90.00
_cell.angle_gamma   90.00
#
_symmetry.space_group_name_H-M   'P 1'
#
loop_
_entity.id
_entity.type
_entity.pdbx_description
1 polymer ?
#
loop_
_entity_poly.entity_id
_entity_poly.type
_entity_poly.pdbx_seq_one_letter_code
_entity_poly.pdbx_strand_id
1 'polypeptide(L)'
;MTLTIKLRWRYIEPPPTAGALADLKQWVMDAGEPELEAEFRKLLGLMRRNGISDERVNAMADELYALVRQHQCEEYEACKRAASDNGGFDEWLLPNRS
;
A
#
# COMPACT_ATOMS: atom_id res chain seq x y z
N MET A 1 -13.45 -10.90 -22.42
CA MET A 1 -12.11 -11.12 -21.83
C MET A 1 -12.20 -10.74 -20.37
N THR A 2 -12.08 -11.69 -19.45
CA THR A 2 -12.10 -11.41 -18.01
C THR A 2 -10.75 -10.82 -17.64
N LEU A 3 -10.68 -9.50 -17.48
CA LEU A 3 -9.49 -8.82 -16.93
C LEU A 3 -9.42 -9.20 -15.44
N THR A 4 -8.58 -10.18 -15.09
CA THR A 4 -8.32 -10.51 -13.69
C THR A 4 -7.51 -9.37 -13.07
N ILE A 5 -8.18 -8.46 -12.37
CA ILE A 5 -7.52 -7.41 -11.60
C ILE A 5 -6.84 -8.06 -10.40
N LYS A 6 -5.51 -8.00 -10.32
CA LYS A 6 -4.75 -8.44 -9.16
C LYS A 6 -4.79 -7.35 -8.10
N LEU A 7 -5.42 -7.63 -6.97
CA LEU A 7 -5.52 -6.75 -5.80
C LEU A 7 -4.28 -6.88 -4.92
N ARG A 8 -3.19 -6.24 -5.35
CA ARG A 8 -1.89 -6.31 -4.69
C ARG A 8 -1.80 -5.37 -3.49
N TRP A 9 -2.45 -4.21 -3.59
CA TRP A 9 -2.34 -3.15 -2.59
C TRP A 9 -3.46 -3.18 -1.56
N ARG A 10 -4.63 -3.72 -1.91
CA ARG A 10 -5.83 -3.78 -1.06
C ARG A 10 -5.61 -4.33 0.35
N TYR A 11 -4.71 -5.28 0.52
CA TYR A 11 -4.49 -5.98 1.79
C TYR A 11 -3.34 -5.42 2.62
N ILE A 12 -2.67 -4.37 2.15
CA ILE A 12 -1.61 -3.70 2.91
C ILE A 12 -2.27 -2.88 4.02
N GLU A 13 -2.00 -3.28 5.26
CA GLU A 13 -2.48 -2.60 6.47
C GLU A 13 -1.74 -1.26 6.70
N PRO A 14 -2.28 -0.35 7.53
CA PRO A 14 -1.57 0.87 7.90
C PRO A 14 -0.20 0.59 8.55
N PRO A 15 0.81 1.46 8.34
CA PRO A 15 2.10 1.28 8.96
C PRO A 15 2.03 1.48 10.48
N PRO A 16 2.99 0.92 11.23
CA PRO A 16 3.13 1.17 12.66
C PRO A 16 3.51 2.64 12.93
N THR A 17 2.83 3.28 13.88
CA THR A 17 3.03 4.70 14.26
C THR A 17 4.05 4.92 15.39
N ALA A 18 4.80 3.88 15.76
CA ALA A 18 5.66 3.88 16.95
C ALA A 18 7.02 4.59 16.76
N GLY A 19 7.26 5.31 15.66
CA GLY A 19 8.51 6.05 15.41
C GLY A 19 9.76 5.19 15.16
N ALA A 20 9.66 3.86 15.28
CA ALA A 20 10.78 2.95 15.09
C ALA A 20 11.00 2.64 13.61
N LEU A 21 12.16 3.04 13.07
CA LEU A 21 12.53 2.78 11.67
C LEU A 21 12.59 1.28 11.33
N ALA A 22 12.91 0.44 12.31
CA ALA A 22 12.95 -1.01 12.13
C ALA A 22 11.55 -1.58 11.85
N ASP A 23 10.54 -1.13 12.59
CA ASP A 23 9.16 -1.58 12.42
C ASP A 23 8.59 -1.11 11.08
N LEU A 24 8.87 0.13 10.70
CA LEU A 24 8.48 0.66 9.39
C LEU A 24 9.15 -0.13 8.25
N LYS A 25 10.44 -0.47 8.39
CA LYS A 25 11.13 -1.30 7.42
C LYS A 25 10.49 -2.68 7.31
N GLN A 26 10.16 -3.32 8.43
CA GLN A 26 9.52 -4.63 8.43
C GLN A 26 8.17 -4.57 7.70
N TRP A 27 7.35 -3.57 8.00
CA TRP A 27 6.07 -3.34 7.32
C TRP A 27 6.23 -3.19 5.79
N VAL A 28 7.23 -2.44 5.32
CA VAL A 28 7.53 -2.30 3.88
C VAL A 28 7.89 -3.64 3.24
N MET A 29 8.70 -4.46 3.93
CA MET A 29 9.11 -5.77 3.42
C MET A 29 7.94 -6.76 3.41
N ASP A 30 7.09 -6.73 4.43
CA ASP A 30 5.93 -7.62 4.56
C ASP A 30 4.85 -7.30 3.50
N ALA A 31 4.71 -6.03 3.12
CA ALA A 31 3.85 -5.61 2.02
C ALA A 31 4.28 -6.22 0.68
N GLY A 32 5.58 -6.49 0.48
CA GLY A 32 6.11 -7.17 -0.70
C GLY A 32 5.96 -6.39 -2.02
N GLU A 33 5.63 -5.09 -1.96
CA GLU A 33 5.39 -4.27 -3.14
C GLU A 33 6.65 -3.49 -3.58
N PRO A 34 7.20 -3.73 -4.79
CA PRO A 34 8.46 -3.13 -5.22
C PRO A 34 8.46 -1.59 -5.27
N GLU A 35 7.31 -0.99 -5.58
CA GLU A 35 7.15 0.45 -5.63
C GLU A 35 7.19 1.07 -4.23
N LEU A 36 6.54 0.40 -3.25
CA LEU A 36 6.60 0.80 -1.85
C LEU A 36 8.04 0.71 -1.31
N GLU A 37 8.77 -0.36 -1.64
CA GLU A 37 10.18 -0.50 -1.29
C GLU A 37 11.06 0.60 -1.92
N ALA A 38 10.79 0.96 -3.17
CA ALA A 38 11.55 2.00 -3.87
C ALA A 38 11.36 3.37 -3.21
N GLU A 39 10.11 3.73 -2.89
CA GLU A 39 9.82 4.98 -2.19
C GLU A 39 10.43 4.99 -0.78
N PHE A 40 10.35 3.88 -0.04
CA PHE A 40 11.02 3.76 1.25
C PHE A 40 12.54 3.99 1.15
N ARG A 41 13.22 3.40 0.16
CA ARG A 41 14.67 3.60 -0.05
C ARG A 41 15.01 5.06 -0.37
N LYS A 42 14.18 5.73 -1.16
CA LYS A 42 14.33 7.16 -1.49
C LYS A 42 14.19 8.03 -0.24
N LEU A 43 13.14 7.82 0.55
CA LEU A 43 12.88 8.55 1.78
C LEU A 43 13.96 8.29 2.85
N LEU A 44 14.42 7.04 2.97
CA LEU A 44 15.54 6.68 3.82
C LEU A 44 16.83 7.41 3.42
N GLY A 45 17.09 7.55 2.12
CA GLY A 45 18.21 8.32 1.61
C GLY A 45 18.15 9.81 1.99
N LEU A 46 16.96 10.41 1.96
CA LEU A 46 16.74 11.78 2.43
C LEU A 46 16.95 11.92 3.93
N MET A 47 16.40 10.99 4.72
CA MET A 47 16.51 11.01 6.17
C MET A 47 17.96 10.85 6.65
N ARG A 48 18.74 9.96 6.03
CA ARG A 48 20.18 9.76 6.36
C ARG A 48 21.01 11.03 6.18
N ARG A 49 20.65 11.92 5.26
CA ARG A 49 21.34 13.20 5.05
C ARG A 49 20.98 14.27 6.09
N ASN A 50 19.78 14.19 6.66
CA ASN A 50 19.25 15.21 7.54
C ASN A 50 19.28 14.81 9.03
N GLY A 51 19.43 13.51 9.34
CA GLY A 51 19.35 12.92 10.68
C GLY A 51 18.08 12.08 10.87
N ILE A 52 18.18 11.02 11.68
CA ILE A 52 17.07 10.12 12.01
C ILE A 52 16.44 10.60 13.33
N SER A 53 15.13 10.82 13.33
CA SER A 53 14.32 11.11 14.51
C SER A 53 12.95 10.44 14.38
N ASP A 54 12.30 10.15 15.50
CA ASP A 54 10.98 9.50 15.52
C ASP A 54 9.93 10.30 14.72
N GLU A 55 9.96 11.64 14.83
CA GLU A 55 9.11 12.53 14.03
C GLU A 55 9.30 12.34 12.52
N ARG A 56 10.53 12.15 12.07
CA ARG A 56 10.84 11.93 10.65
C ARG A 56 10.50 10.53 10.20
N VAL A 57 10.62 9.54 11.08
CA VAL A 57 10.15 8.18 10.81
C VAL A 57 8.63 8.17 10.67
N ASN A 58 7.91 8.90 11.52
CA ASN A 58 6.45 9.03 11.41
C ASN A 58 6.04 9.77 10.13
N ALA A 59 6.72 10.86 9.77
CA ALA A 59 6.47 11.54 8.50
C ALA A 59 6.73 10.63 7.29
N MET A 60 7.78 9.80 7.35
CA MET A 60 8.06 8.78 6.33
C MET A 60 6.95 7.72 6.27
N ALA A 61 6.44 7.28 7.41
CA ALA A 61 5.33 6.34 7.46
C ALA A 61 4.06 6.94 6.82
N ASP A 62 3.77 8.21 7.08
CA ASP A 62 2.64 8.93 6.48
C ASP A 62 2.77 9.02 4.95
N GLU A 63 3.95 9.37 4.44
CA GLU A 63 4.20 9.44 2.99
C GLU A 63 4.06 8.07 2.31
N LEU A 64 4.59 7.01 2.92
CA LEU A 64 4.45 5.65 2.40
C LEU A 64 2.99 5.16 2.45
N TYR A 65 2.27 5.51 3.51
CA TYR A 65 0.86 5.14 3.61
C TYR A 65 -0.01 5.89 2.61
N ALA A 66 0.30 7.15 2.31
CA ALA A 66 -0.36 7.90 1.25
C ALA A 66 -0.23 7.21 -0.12
N LEU A 67 0.96 6.69 -0.43
CA LEU A 67 1.19 5.88 -1.64
C LEU A 67 0.32 4.61 -1.65
N VAL A 68 0.31 3.85 -0.56
CA VAL A 68 -0.55 2.66 -0.43
C VAL A 68 -2.02 3.02 -0.66
N ARG A 69 -2.50 4.09 -0.05
CA ARG A 69 -3.88 4.56 -0.16
C ARG A 69 -4.25 4.98 -1.58
N GLN A 70 -3.32 5.60 -2.30
CA GLN A 70 -3.51 5.93 -3.71
C GLN A 70 -3.74 4.66 -4.53
N HIS A 71 -2.84 3.68 -4.45
CA HIS A 71 -2.95 2.43 -5.20
C HIS A 71 -4.18 1.61 -4.82
N GLN A 72 -4.56 1.57 -3.53
CA GLN A 72 -5.80 0.93 -3.09
C GLN A 72 -7.05 1.57 -3.72
N CYS A 73 -7.05 2.90 -3.89
CA CYS A 73 -8.13 3.63 -4.55
C CYS A 73 -8.17 3.31 -6.05
N GLU A 74 -7.01 3.30 -6.71
CA GLU A 74 -6.88 2.95 -8.13
C GLU A 74 -7.36 1.51 -8.41
N GLU A 75 -6.98 0.55 -7.56
CA GLU A 75 -7.47 -0.84 -7.62
C GLU A 75 -8.99 -0.91 -7.45
N TYR A 76 -9.53 -0.21 -6.46
CA TYR A 76 -10.97 -0.17 -6.22
C TYR A 76 -11.75 0.38 -7.41
N GLU A 77 -11.31 1.50 -7.97
CA GLU A 77 -11.96 2.12 -9.14
C GLU A 77 -11.79 1.26 -10.41
N ALA A 78 -10.65 0.58 -10.59
CA ALA A 78 -10.48 -0.38 -11.68
C ALA A 78 -11.48 -1.53 -11.56
N CYS A 79 -11.67 -2.08 -10.36
CA CYS A 79 -12.64 -3.13 -10.10
C CYS A 79 -14.08 -2.67 -10.32
N LYS A 80 -14.42 -1.47 -9.85
CA LYS A 80 -15.75 -0.89 -10.07
C LYS A 80 -16.07 -0.72 -11.55
N ARG A 81 -15.11 -0.24 -12.36
CA ARG A 81 -15.27 -0.14 -13.82
C ARG A 81 -15.47 -1.52 -14.46
N ALA A 82 -14.61 -2.48 -14.12
CA ALA A 82 -14.72 -3.84 -14.65
C ALA A 82 -16.06 -4.53 -14.29
N ALA A 83 -16.58 -4.30 -13.08
CA ALA A 83 -17.88 -4.81 -12.66
C ALA A 83 -19.06 -4.11 -13.37
N SER A 84 -18.95 -2.80 -13.58
CA SER A 84 -19.92 -2.02 -14.36
C SER A 84 -19.98 -2.46 -15.83
N ASP A 85 -18.83 -2.82 -16.41
CA ASP A 85 -18.72 -3.26 -17.80
C ASP A 85 -19.17 -4.71 -18.01
N ASN A 86 -19.14 -5.56 -16.97
CA ASN A 86 -19.53 -6.98 -17.03
C ASN A 86 -20.87 -7.32 -16.37
N GLY A 87 -21.61 -6.34 -15.82
CA GLY A 87 -22.98 -6.57 -15.31
C GLY A 87 -23.08 -7.46 -14.06
N GLY A 88 -22.07 -7.48 -13.18
CA GLY A 88 -22.07 -8.32 -11.98
C GLY A 88 -21.17 -7.79 -10.87
N PHE A 89 -21.70 -6.90 -10.02
CA PHE A 89 -21.01 -6.38 -8.83
C PHE A 89 -21.13 -7.34 -7.62
N ASP A 90 -22.13 -8.23 -7.64
CA ASP A 90 -22.48 -9.09 -6.49
C ASP A 90 -21.48 -10.21 -6.21
N GLU A 91 -20.71 -10.65 -7.21
CA GLU A 91 -19.66 -11.69 -7.03
C GLU A 91 -18.47 -11.18 -6.20
N TRP A 92 -18.37 -9.87 -5.96
CA TRP A 92 -17.26 -9.23 -5.25
C TRP A 92 -17.45 -9.11 -3.72
N LEU A 93 -18.66 -9.37 -3.20
CA LEU A 93 -18.94 -9.33 -1.75
C LEU A 93 -18.72 -10.69 -1.06
N LEU A 94 -18.48 -11.76 -1.80
CA LEU A 94 -18.27 -13.07 -1.21
C LEU A 94 -16.81 -13.24 -0.82
N PRO A 95 -16.48 -13.39 0.48
CA PRO A 95 -15.15 -13.80 0.88
C PRO A 95 -14.96 -15.22 0.33
N ASN A 96 -13.82 -15.47 -0.32
CA ASN A 96 -13.43 -16.79 -0.85
C ASN A 96 -13.81 -17.90 0.16
N ARG A 97 -14.89 -18.62 -0.12
CA ARG A 97 -15.22 -19.86 0.58
C ARG A 97 -14.55 -20.99 -0.21
N SER A 98 -13.56 -21.57 0.48
CA SER A 98 -12.97 -22.91 0.40
C SER A 98 -13.41 -23.81 -0.74
#